data_AF-A0A1U7LL74-F1
#
_entry.id   AF-A0A1U7LL74-F1
#
_cell.length_a   1.000
_cell.length_b   1.000
_cell.length_c   1.000
_cell.angle_alpha   90.00
_cell.angle_beta   90.00
_cell.angle_gamma   90.00
#
_symmetry.space_group_name_H-M   'P 1'
#
loop_
_entity.id
_entity.type
_entity.pdbx_description
1 polymer ?
#
loop_
_entity_poly.entity_id
_entity_poly.type
_entity_poly.pdbx_seq_one_letter_code
_entity_poly.pdbx_strand_id
1 'polypeptide(L)'
;MLLSSSQSSAHARVPHLPPLVHPAGNIATSMMAGAIAAYLELYPLLFLPPLILLLNDSKKSNVALKSLVIFTATVAGLLASSYFLIDSWNFIESTYGAILFVHDLTPNIGLWWYFFIEMFNSFRAFFTVVFQLHLVIYVAPLCIKLRFVSLYPVLYRNNPLFVCVIISGIISIFKSYPSVSDLSLFQNLLFFFPEIFSRMRYTFFSTSTLLYTTLLGPAFYHLWIISGTGNANFFYAITLVHTLAQTVTLSDALYAMLRLEWDLQTGKHGIKVFQI
;
A
#
# COMPACT_ATOMS: atom_id res chain seq x y z
N MET A 1 7.13 58.66 -30.41
CA MET A 1 7.45 57.91 -29.17
C MET A 1 6.35 56.90 -28.92
N LEU A 2 6.51 55.68 -29.41
CA LEU A 2 5.68 54.53 -29.08
C LEU A 2 6.66 53.41 -28.73
N LEU A 3 6.78 53.09 -27.44
CA LEU A 3 7.58 51.98 -26.94
C LEU A 3 6.80 50.69 -27.20
N SER A 4 7.29 49.86 -28.12
CA SER A 4 6.80 48.49 -28.28
C SER A 4 7.44 47.62 -27.18
N SER A 5 6.63 47.14 -26.24
CA SER A 5 7.04 46.09 -25.31
C SER A 5 6.92 44.73 -26.00
N SER A 6 8.05 44.21 -26.49
CA SER A 6 8.17 42.81 -26.89
C SER A 6 8.13 41.93 -25.64
N GLN A 7 6.97 41.33 -25.33
CA GLN A 7 6.92 40.21 -24.40
C GLN A 7 7.53 38.98 -25.08
N SER A 8 8.81 38.74 -24.79
CA SER A 8 9.48 37.46 -25.03
C SER A 8 8.83 36.41 -24.13
N SER A 9 8.00 35.55 -24.71
CA SER A 9 7.50 34.35 -24.06
C SER A 9 8.65 33.35 -23.92
N ALA A 10 9.41 33.48 -22.84
CA ALA A 10 10.32 32.43 -22.41
C ALA A 10 9.49 31.18 -22.05
N HIS A 11 9.29 30.30 -23.03
CA HIS A 11 8.84 28.93 -22.80
C HIS A 11 9.85 28.28 -21.84
N ALA A 12 9.50 28.26 -20.54
CA ALA A 12 10.21 27.48 -19.55
C ALA A 12 10.16 26.02 -20.03
N ARG A 13 11.31 25.55 -20.52
CA ARG A 13 11.50 24.21 -21.04
C ARG A 13 11.15 23.25 -19.90
N VAL A 14 10.08 22.48 -20.10
CA VAL A 14 9.64 21.41 -19.20
C VAL A 14 10.88 20.59 -18.83
N PRO A 15 11.23 20.41 -17.55
CA PRO A 15 12.14 19.32 -17.21
C PRO A 15 11.41 18.04 -17.59
N HIS A 16 11.73 17.52 -18.77
CA HIS A 16 11.32 16.21 -19.19
C HIS A 16 11.93 15.24 -18.17
N LEU A 17 11.17 14.93 -17.11
CA LEU A 17 11.42 13.73 -16.33
C LEU A 17 11.54 12.61 -17.37
N PRO A 18 12.68 11.90 -17.43
CA PRO A 18 12.80 10.79 -18.36
C PRO A 18 11.59 9.90 -18.07
N PRO A 19 10.78 9.54 -19.08
CA PRO A 19 9.76 8.53 -18.85
C PRO A 19 10.49 7.36 -18.22
N LEU A 20 10.06 6.93 -17.03
CA LEU A 20 10.50 5.64 -16.51
C LEU A 20 10.20 4.66 -17.64
N VAL A 21 11.25 4.27 -18.37
CA VAL A 21 11.18 3.39 -19.50
C VAL A 21 10.73 2.09 -18.88
N HIS A 22 9.43 1.80 -18.95
CA HIS A 22 8.94 0.49 -18.56
C HIS A 22 9.60 -0.50 -19.51
N PRO A 23 10.54 -1.34 -19.04
CA PRO A 23 10.90 -2.50 -19.84
C PRO A 23 9.59 -3.25 -20.11
N ALA A 24 9.37 -3.72 -21.33
CA ALA A 24 8.17 -4.47 -21.68
C ALA A 24 7.98 -5.60 -20.64
N GLY A 25 7.04 -5.39 -19.71
CA GLY A 25 6.92 -6.24 -18.52
C GLY A 25 6.53 -7.65 -18.95
N ASN A 26 7.32 -8.64 -18.56
CA ASN A 26 7.01 -10.02 -18.86
C ASN A 26 5.85 -10.48 -17.96
N ILE A 27 4.68 -10.68 -18.58
CA ILE A 27 3.43 -11.09 -17.93
C ILE A 27 3.66 -12.34 -17.07
N ALA A 28 4.43 -13.32 -17.57
CA ALA A 28 4.64 -14.57 -16.85
C ALA A 28 5.41 -14.35 -15.55
N THR A 29 6.55 -13.65 -15.59
CA THR A 29 7.37 -13.43 -14.40
C THR A 29 6.65 -12.58 -13.36
N SER A 30 5.93 -11.54 -13.78
CA SER A 30 5.18 -10.68 -12.86
C SER A 30 4.04 -11.44 -12.16
N MET A 31 3.31 -12.28 -12.90
CA MET A 31 2.19 -13.05 -12.34
C MET A 31 2.67 -14.22 -11.50
N MET A 32 3.77 -14.88 -11.86
CA MET A 32 4.39 -15.92 -11.03
C MET A 32 4.93 -15.33 -9.72
N ALA A 33 5.64 -14.20 -9.77
CA ALA A 33 6.14 -13.54 -8.57
C ALA A 33 5.00 -13.09 -7.65
N GLY A 34 3.95 -12.49 -8.21
CA GLY A 34 2.75 -12.12 -7.45
C GLY A 34 2.04 -13.34 -6.85
N ALA A 35 1.97 -14.45 -7.58
CA ALA A 35 1.37 -15.70 -7.10
C ALA A 35 2.18 -16.32 -5.95
N ILE A 36 3.51 -16.34 -6.05
CA ILE A 36 4.38 -16.80 -4.98
C ILE A 36 4.18 -15.93 -3.73
N ALA A 37 4.13 -14.60 -3.89
CA ALA A 37 3.88 -13.69 -2.78
C ALA A 37 2.51 -13.92 -2.12
N ALA A 38 1.45 -14.09 -2.93
CA ALA A 38 0.09 -14.36 -2.46
C ALA A 38 -0.09 -15.78 -1.86
N TYR A 39 0.79 -16.70 -2.20
CA TYR A 39 0.85 -18.03 -1.61
C TYR A 39 1.55 -17.98 -0.24
N LEU A 40 2.67 -17.27 -0.13
CA LEU A 40 3.42 -17.12 1.13
C LEU A 40 2.68 -16.28 2.17
N GLU A 41 2.01 -15.22 1.73
CA GLU A 41 1.13 -14.40 2.56
C GLU A 41 -0.19 -14.14 1.84
N LEU A 42 -1.29 -14.00 2.57
CA LEU A 42 -2.63 -13.84 1.95
C LEU A 42 -2.82 -12.49 1.23
N TYR A 43 -2.39 -11.39 1.85
CA TYR A 43 -2.76 -10.04 1.42
C TYR A 43 -2.09 -9.52 0.13
N PRO A 44 -0.90 -9.98 -0.30
CA PRO A 44 -0.37 -9.68 -1.63
C PRO A 44 -1.31 -10.02 -2.80
N LEU A 45 -2.32 -10.87 -2.59
CA LEU A 45 -3.41 -11.10 -3.54
C LEU A 45 -4.10 -9.79 -3.99
N LEU A 46 -4.16 -8.78 -3.11
CA LEU A 46 -4.78 -7.48 -3.39
C LEU A 46 -4.02 -6.67 -4.46
N PHE A 47 -2.78 -7.03 -4.78
CA PHE A 47 -2.04 -6.44 -5.90
C PHE A 47 -2.45 -6.99 -7.27
N LEU A 48 -3.22 -8.07 -7.34
CA LEU A 48 -3.60 -8.69 -8.62
C LEU A 48 -4.34 -7.70 -9.56
N PRO A 49 -5.37 -6.95 -9.13
CA PRO A 49 -6.03 -5.98 -9.99
C PRO A 49 -5.11 -4.88 -10.56
N PRO A 50 -4.31 -4.14 -9.77
CA PRO A 50 -3.43 -3.12 -10.34
C PRO A 50 -2.27 -3.70 -11.17
N LEU A 51 -1.78 -4.90 -10.88
CA LEU A 51 -0.78 -5.57 -11.71
C LEU A 51 -1.35 -5.94 -13.09
N ILE A 52 -2.59 -6.42 -13.15
CA ILE A 52 -3.27 -6.67 -14.43
C ILE A 52 -3.45 -5.36 -15.20
N LEU A 53 -3.83 -4.27 -14.52
CA LEU A 53 -3.94 -2.95 -15.15
C LEU A 53 -2.60 -2.42 -15.67
N LEU A 54 -1.50 -2.67 -14.97
CA LEU A 54 -0.16 -2.28 -15.38
C LEU A 54 0.30 -3.04 -16.64
N LEU A 55 0.00 -4.34 -16.71
CA LEU A 55 0.39 -5.19 -17.84
C LEU A 55 -0.52 -5.02 -19.06
N ASN A 56 -1.75 -4.57 -18.86
CA ASN A 56 -2.73 -4.41 -19.91
C ASN A 56 -2.46 -3.12 -20.70
N ASP A 57 -1.50 -3.19 -21.63
CA ASP A 57 -1.34 -2.14 -22.64
C ASP A 57 -2.55 -2.16 -23.58
N SER A 58 -3.18 -1.00 -23.80
CA SER A 58 -4.56 -0.77 -24.29
C SER A 58 -4.96 -1.41 -25.64
N LYS A 59 -4.11 -2.24 -26.25
CA LYS A 59 -4.29 -2.88 -27.55
C LYS A 59 -4.38 -4.42 -27.51
N LYS A 60 -4.19 -5.09 -26.36
CA LYS A 60 -4.17 -6.58 -26.29
C LYS A 60 -5.24 -7.14 -25.36
N SER A 61 -6.39 -7.54 -25.94
CA SER A 61 -7.54 -8.14 -25.23
C SER A 61 -7.22 -9.39 -24.39
N ASN A 62 -6.12 -10.11 -24.69
CA ASN A 62 -5.83 -11.40 -24.04
C ASN A 62 -4.92 -11.29 -22.80
N VAL A 63 -4.47 -10.08 -22.40
CA VAL A 63 -3.52 -9.94 -21.28
C VAL A 63 -4.18 -10.31 -19.95
N ALA A 64 -5.36 -9.78 -19.64
CA ALA A 64 -6.03 -10.04 -18.36
C ALA A 64 -6.32 -11.54 -18.15
N LEU A 65 -6.81 -12.23 -19.19
CA LEU A 65 -7.07 -13.66 -19.12
C LEU A 65 -5.77 -14.46 -18.94
N LYS A 66 -4.72 -14.15 -19.71
CA LYS A 66 -3.41 -14.80 -19.57
C LYS A 66 -2.83 -14.58 -18.17
N SER A 67 -2.92 -13.37 -17.65
CA SER A 67 -2.45 -13.03 -16.30
C SER A 67 -3.17 -13.83 -15.23
N LEU A 68 -4.51 -13.90 -15.31
CA LEU A 68 -5.32 -14.66 -14.37
C LEU A 68 -4.98 -16.15 -14.43
N VAL A 69 -4.86 -16.73 -15.63
CA VAL A 69 -4.51 -18.15 -15.81
C VAL A 69 -3.13 -18.47 -15.24
N ILE A 70 -2.12 -17.64 -15.52
CA ILE A 70 -0.77 -17.86 -14.99
C ILE A 70 -0.78 -17.75 -13.47
N PHE A 71 -1.42 -16.71 -12.92
CA PHE A 71 -1.51 -16.52 -11.48
C PHE A 71 -2.20 -17.70 -10.78
N THR A 72 -3.38 -18.10 -11.24
CA THR A 72 -4.14 -19.21 -10.63
C THR A 72 -3.44 -20.55 -10.80
N ALA A 73 -2.84 -20.83 -11.96
CA ALA A 73 -2.06 -22.05 -12.19
C ALA A 73 -0.84 -22.13 -11.26
N THR A 74 -0.16 -21.00 -11.03
CA THR A 74 1.01 -20.95 -10.15
C THR A 74 0.60 -21.17 -8.69
N VAL A 75 -0.45 -20.50 -8.21
CA VAL A 75 -0.99 -20.70 -6.85
C VAL A 75 -1.49 -22.14 -6.67
N ALA A 76 -2.24 -22.68 -7.63
CA ALA A 76 -2.72 -24.06 -7.58
C ALA A 76 -1.57 -25.07 -7.55
N GLY A 77 -0.51 -24.84 -8.33
CA GLY A 77 0.69 -25.68 -8.31
C GLY A 77 1.39 -25.67 -6.95
N LEU A 78 1.51 -24.49 -6.32
CA LEU A 78 2.11 -24.36 -4.98
C LEU A 78 1.24 -25.01 -3.89
N LEU A 79 -0.08 -24.82 -3.93
CA LEU A 79 -1.01 -25.50 -3.01
C LEU A 79 -0.99 -27.03 -3.19
N ALA A 80 -0.96 -27.51 -4.43
CA ALA A 80 -0.81 -28.94 -4.72
C ALA A 80 0.51 -29.47 -4.17
N SER A 81 1.62 -28.74 -4.36
CA SER A 81 2.92 -29.13 -3.79
C SER A 81 2.89 -29.22 -2.26
N SER A 82 2.16 -28.34 -1.60
CA SER A 82 1.96 -28.36 -0.14
C SER A 82 1.16 -29.57 0.31
N TYR A 83 0.08 -29.88 -0.42
CA TYR A 83 -0.73 -31.06 -0.18
C TYR A 83 0.11 -32.34 -0.32
N PHE A 84 0.93 -32.47 -1.36
CA PHE A 84 1.80 -33.63 -1.53
C PHE A 84 2.87 -33.78 -0.44
N LEU A 85 3.29 -32.68 0.19
CA LEU A 85 4.28 -32.71 1.27
C LEU A 85 3.65 -33.01 2.65
N ILE A 86 2.45 -32.51 2.91
CA ILE A 86 1.78 -32.58 4.21
C ILE A 86 0.76 -33.74 4.28
N ASP A 87 0.29 -34.20 3.12
CA ASP A 87 -0.74 -35.23 2.95
C ASP A 87 -2.09 -34.88 3.61
N SER A 88 -2.38 -33.58 3.78
CA SER A 88 -3.68 -33.10 4.27
C SER A 88 -3.96 -31.67 3.81
N TRP A 89 -5.23 -31.28 3.80
CA TRP A 89 -5.65 -29.89 3.55
C TRP A 89 -5.71 -29.03 4.82
N ASN A 90 -5.42 -29.61 5.99
CA ASN A 90 -5.50 -28.93 7.29
C ASN A 90 -4.54 -27.73 7.38
N PHE A 91 -3.50 -27.69 6.55
CA PHE A 91 -2.61 -26.53 6.46
C PHE A 91 -3.36 -25.27 6.02
N ILE A 92 -4.41 -25.36 5.19
CA ILE A 92 -5.15 -24.17 4.73
C ILE A 92 -5.79 -23.43 5.90
N GLU A 93 -6.45 -24.17 6.79
CA GLU A 93 -7.04 -23.59 8.00
C GLU A 93 -5.96 -23.06 8.94
N SER A 94 -4.86 -23.82 9.09
CA SER A 94 -3.76 -23.46 9.98
C SER A 94 -2.93 -22.26 9.50
N THR A 95 -2.91 -21.96 8.19
CA THR A 95 -2.16 -20.84 7.61
C THR A 95 -3.08 -19.69 7.23
N TYR A 96 -3.93 -19.87 6.22
CA TYR A 96 -4.82 -18.82 5.71
C TYR A 96 -6.01 -18.58 6.63
N GLY A 97 -6.57 -19.65 7.23
CA GLY A 97 -7.63 -19.55 8.22
C GLY A 97 -7.18 -18.78 9.46
N ALA A 98 -5.99 -19.06 9.97
CA ALA A 98 -5.38 -18.33 11.10
C ALA A 98 -5.28 -16.82 10.84
N ILE A 99 -4.89 -16.41 9.62
CA ILE A 99 -4.81 -15.01 9.21
C ILE A 99 -6.21 -14.38 9.09
N LEU A 100 -7.19 -15.11 8.57
CA LEU A 100 -8.54 -14.58 8.34
C LEU A 100 -9.36 -14.45 9.63
N PHE A 101 -9.30 -15.45 10.50
CA PHE A 101 -10.11 -15.54 11.71
C PHE A 101 -9.42 -14.99 12.96
N VAL A 102 -8.09 -14.81 12.92
CA VAL A 102 -7.28 -14.16 13.97
C VAL A 102 -7.60 -14.74 15.35
N HIS A 103 -7.50 -16.06 15.47
CA HIS A 103 -7.72 -16.76 16.73
C HIS A 103 -6.60 -16.51 17.73
N ASP A 104 -5.38 -16.31 17.24
CA ASP A 104 -4.24 -15.96 18.09
C ASP A 104 -4.17 -14.44 18.29
N LEU A 105 -4.31 -14.02 19.54
CA LEU A 105 -4.24 -12.62 19.97
C LEU A 105 -2.93 -12.33 20.72
N THR A 106 -1.88 -13.10 20.43
CA THR A 106 -0.53 -12.80 20.90
C THR A 106 -0.16 -11.35 20.57
N PRO A 107 0.47 -10.63 21.52
CA PRO A 107 0.77 -9.22 21.33
C PRO A 107 1.68 -8.99 20.14
N ASN A 108 1.28 -8.09 19.26
CA ASN A 108 2.04 -7.72 18.06
C ASN A 108 1.95 -6.21 17.81
N ILE A 109 2.57 -5.73 16.73
CA ILE A 109 2.59 -4.29 16.41
C ILE A 109 1.28 -3.78 15.76
N GLY A 110 0.35 -4.69 15.47
CA GLY A 110 -0.89 -4.41 14.75
C GLY A 110 -2.07 -4.00 15.65
N LEU A 111 -3.16 -3.63 14.99
CA LEU A 111 -4.39 -3.15 15.64
C LEU A 111 -5.23 -4.26 16.28
N TRP A 112 -5.06 -5.50 15.81
CA TRP A 112 -6.02 -6.56 16.06
C TRP A 112 -5.96 -7.08 17.50
N TRP A 113 -4.78 -7.49 17.97
CA TRP A 113 -4.62 -8.29 19.18
C TRP A 113 -5.32 -7.68 20.41
N TYR A 114 -5.06 -6.42 20.73
CA TYR A 114 -5.60 -5.77 21.92
C TYR A 114 -7.09 -5.43 21.76
N PHE A 115 -7.49 -4.95 20.58
CA PHE A 115 -8.88 -4.64 20.28
C PHE A 115 -9.78 -5.87 20.44
N PHE A 116 -9.35 -7.04 19.96
CA PHE A 116 -10.11 -8.28 20.09
C PHE A 116 -10.04 -8.91 21.49
N ILE A 117 -8.98 -8.65 22.27
CA ILE A 117 -8.92 -9.08 23.67
C ILE A 117 -9.99 -8.36 24.49
N GLU A 118 -10.14 -7.04 24.32
CA GLU A 118 -11.10 -6.24 25.08
C GLU A 118 -12.56 -6.44 24.63
N MET A 119 -12.77 -7.03 23.46
CA MET A 119 -14.08 -7.17 22.85
C MET A 119 -14.86 -8.38 23.36
N PHE A 120 -16.14 -8.16 23.67
CA PHE A 120 -17.08 -9.23 23.98
C PHE A 120 -17.21 -10.23 22.83
N ASN A 121 -17.28 -11.52 23.17
CA ASN A 121 -17.35 -12.62 22.22
C ASN A 121 -18.48 -12.49 21.19
N SER A 122 -19.65 -11.99 21.60
CA SER A 122 -20.81 -11.80 20.72
C SER A 122 -20.54 -10.85 19.54
N PHE A 123 -19.57 -9.94 19.65
CA PHE A 123 -19.23 -8.97 18.61
C PHE A 123 -17.98 -9.33 17.80
N ARG A 124 -17.18 -10.32 18.23
CA ARG A 124 -15.90 -10.66 17.59
C ARG A 124 -16.05 -10.99 16.11
N ALA A 125 -17.04 -11.82 15.76
CA ALA A 125 -17.27 -12.18 14.36
C ALA A 125 -17.59 -10.94 13.49
N PHE A 126 -18.42 -10.02 13.99
CA PHE A 126 -18.75 -8.79 13.28
C PHE A 126 -17.51 -7.93 13.01
N PHE A 127 -16.72 -7.64 14.06
CA PHE A 127 -15.54 -6.80 13.90
C PHE A 127 -14.42 -7.46 13.11
N THR A 128 -14.31 -8.80 13.15
CA THR A 128 -13.38 -9.56 12.29
C THR A 128 -13.68 -9.26 10.82
N VAL A 129 -14.96 -9.36 10.43
CA VAL A 129 -15.40 -9.02 9.07
C VAL A 129 -15.11 -7.55 8.75
N VAL A 130 -15.40 -6.62 9.67
CA VAL A 130 -15.14 -5.19 9.45
C VAL A 130 -13.65 -4.92 9.23
N PHE A 131 -12.76 -5.51 10.03
CA PHE A 131 -11.32 -5.30 9.87
C PHE A 131 -10.80 -5.93 8.57
N GLN A 132 -11.23 -7.15 8.20
CA GLN A 132 -10.87 -7.73 6.89
C GLN A 132 -11.43 -6.90 5.72
N LEU A 133 -12.63 -6.33 5.87
CA LEU A 133 -13.24 -5.47 4.85
C LEU A 133 -12.38 -4.23 4.56
N HIS A 134 -11.76 -3.63 5.56
CA HIS A 134 -10.86 -2.48 5.38
C HIS A 134 -9.65 -2.81 4.51
N LEU A 135 -9.21 -4.07 4.42
CA LEU A 135 -8.13 -4.44 3.50
C LEU A 135 -8.61 -4.48 2.04
N VAL A 136 -9.87 -4.82 1.78
CA VAL A 136 -10.39 -5.09 0.43
C VAL A 136 -11.13 -3.90 -0.18
N ILE A 137 -11.89 -3.15 0.63
CA ILE A 137 -12.86 -2.15 0.14
C ILE A 137 -12.22 -1.03 -0.70
N TYR A 138 -10.95 -0.71 -0.44
CA TYR A 138 -10.24 0.36 -1.15
C TYR A 138 -9.69 -0.06 -2.51
N VAL A 139 -9.53 -1.36 -2.78
CA VAL A 139 -8.85 -1.85 -4.00
C VAL A 139 -9.61 -1.44 -5.26
N ALA A 140 -10.91 -1.70 -5.32
CA ALA A 140 -11.75 -1.37 -6.46
C ALA A 140 -11.82 0.15 -6.75
N PRO A 141 -12.16 1.03 -5.78
CA PRO A 141 -12.24 2.47 -6.04
C PRO A 141 -10.88 3.07 -6.42
N LEU A 142 -9.77 2.61 -5.83
CA LEU A 142 -8.43 3.05 -6.22
C LEU A 142 -8.11 2.66 -7.67
N CYS A 143 -8.37 1.40 -8.04
CA CYS A 143 -8.16 0.92 -9.41
C CYS A 143 -9.05 1.67 -10.42
N ILE A 144 -10.31 1.91 -10.10
CA ILE A 144 -11.24 2.64 -10.99
C ILE A 144 -10.81 4.09 -11.14
N LYS A 145 -10.56 4.80 -10.04
CA LYS A 145 -10.23 6.23 -10.06
C LYS A 145 -8.93 6.48 -10.82
N LEU A 146 -7.89 5.72 -10.51
CA LEU A 146 -6.57 5.89 -11.10
C LEU A 146 -6.50 5.32 -12.54
N ARG A 147 -7.42 4.43 -12.94
CA ARG A 147 -7.62 4.02 -14.34
C ARG A 147 -8.41 5.04 -15.17
N PHE A 148 -9.52 5.57 -14.68
CA PHE A 148 -10.36 6.51 -15.44
C PHE A 148 -9.67 7.86 -15.65
N VAL A 149 -8.85 8.29 -14.70
CA VAL A 149 -8.03 9.51 -14.84
C VAL A 149 -6.93 9.35 -15.91
N SER A 150 -6.60 8.11 -16.30
CA SER A 150 -5.68 7.79 -17.41
C SER A 150 -6.23 8.12 -18.82
N LEU A 151 -7.46 8.64 -18.95
CA LEU A 151 -8.05 9.02 -20.23
C LEU A 151 -7.44 10.30 -20.83
N TYR A 152 -6.63 11.05 -20.07
CA TYR A 152 -5.86 12.19 -20.57
C TYR A 152 -4.42 11.75 -20.91
N PRO A 153 -4.07 11.65 -22.21
CA PRO A 153 -2.91 10.88 -22.66
C PRO A 153 -1.55 11.56 -22.47
N VAL A 154 -1.46 12.67 -21.73
CA VAL A 154 -0.30 13.55 -21.92
C VAL A 154 0.89 13.28 -21.00
N LEU A 155 0.78 12.79 -19.74
CA LEU A 155 2.04 12.68 -18.96
C LEU A 155 2.19 11.66 -17.82
N TYR A 156 1.18 10.88 -17.41
CA TYR A 156 1.37 9.91 -16.30
C TYR A 156 0.79 8.52 -16.60
N ARG A 157 1.58 7.69 -17.28
CA ARG A 157 1.33 6.25 -17.52
C ARG A 157 1.66 5.38 -16.29
N ASN A 158 1.99 5.98 -15.14
CA ASN A 158 2.47 5.30 -13.91
C ASN A 158 1.39 5.11 -12.82
N ASN A 159 0.14 5.48 -13.09
CA ASN A 159 -0.93 5.46 -12.09
C ASN A 159 -1.21 4.07 -11.46
N PRO A 160 -1.13 2.93 -12.19
CA PRO A 160 -1.33 1.62 -11.58
C PRO A 160 -0.22 1.21 -10.59
N LEU A 161 1.01 1.69 -10.78
CA LEU A 161 2.10 1.45 -9.82
C LEU A 161 1.85 2.21 -8.51
N PHE A 162 1.34 3.43 -8.60
CA PHE A 162 0.97 4.20 -7.41
C PHE A 162 -0.17 3.52 -6.63
N VAL A 163 -1.12 2.87 -7.32
CA VAL A 163 -2.13 2.01 -6.67
C VAL A 163 -1.45 0.91 -5.84
N CYS A 164 -0.41 0.26 -6.36
CA CYS A 164 0.35 -0.73 -5.58
C CYS A 164 1.01 -0.11 -4.34
N VAL A 165 1.54 1.11 -4.42
CA VAL A 165 2.09 1.80 -3.23
C VAL A 165 1.01 2.03 -2.17
N ILE A 166 -0.17 2.51 -2.58
CA ILE A 166 -1.28 2.76 -1.65
C ILE A 166 -1.82 1.45 -1.05
N ILE A 167 -1.98 0.39 -1.85
CA ILE A 167 -2.40 -0.92 -1.34
C ILE A 167 -1.37 -1.47 -0.35
N SER A 168 -0.07 -1.30 -0.60
CA SER A 168 0.97 -1.67 0.37
C SER A 168 0.82 -0.94 1.70
N GLY A 169 0.50 0.36 1.68
CA GLY A 169 0.25 1.12 2.91
C GLY A 169 -1.01 0.66 3.64
N ILE A 170 -2.08 0.32 2.91
CA ILE A 170 -3.31 -0.25 3.49
C ILE A 170 -3.01 -1.58 4.16
N ILE A 171 -2.23 -2.46 3.52
CA ILE A 171 -1.78 -3.73 4.10
C ILE A 171 -0.97 -3.47 5.38
N SER A 172 -0.02 -2.53 5.35
CA SER A 172 0.80 -2.18 6.53
C SER A 172 -0.05 -1.72 7.73
N ILE A 173 -1.16 -1.02 7.50
CA ILE A 173 -2.04 -0.51 8.56
C ILE A 173 -3.00 -1.58 9.09
N PHE A 174 -3.64 -2.35 8.20
CA PHE A 174 -4.80 -3.17 8.55
C PHE A 174 -4.52 -4.69 8.60
N LYS A 175 -3.35 -5.17 8.15
CA LYS A 175 -2.97 -6.60 8.21
C LYS A 175 -3.08 -7.14 9.66
N SER A 176 -3.60 -8.36 9.80
CA SER A 176 -3.86 -8.99 11.11
C SER A 176 -2.60 -9.21 11.95
N TYR A 177 -1.52 -9.62 11.30
CA TYR A 177 -0.20 -9.82 11.90
C TYR A 177 0.82 -8.99 11.12
N PRO A 178 0.86 -7.66 11.31
CA PRO A 178 1.78 -6.82 10.58
C PRO A 178 3.20 -7.00 11.10
N SER A 179 4.15 -6.81 10.19
CA SER A 179 5.59 -6.91 10.42
C SER A 179 6.26 -5.58 10.12
N VAL A 180 7.47 -5.37 10.64
CA VAL A 180 8.28 -4.17 10.33
C VAL A 180 8.60 -4.08 8.83
N SER A 181 8.65 -5.23 8.14
CA SER A 181 8.83 -5.28 6.68
C SER A 181 7.67 -4.69 5.91
N ASP A 182 6.42 -4.77 6.39
CA ASP A 182 5.26 -4.21 5.69
C ASP A 182 5.36 -2.68 5.59
N LEU A 183 5.73 -2.03 6.71
CA LEU A 183 5.99 -0.59 6.74
C LEU A 183 7.18 -0.22 5.84
N SER A 184 8.27 -0.98 5.96
CA SER A 184 9.49 -0.71 5.20
C SER A 184 9.23 -0.81 3.70
N LEU A 185 8.44 -1.80 3.26
CA LEU A 185 8.07 -1.96 1.86
C LEU A 185 7.21 -0.78 1.37
N PHE A 186 6.20 -0.36 2.16
CA PHE A 186 5.40 0.82 1.83
C PHE A 186 6.26 2.09 1.68
N GLN A 187 7.14 2.36 2.64
CA GLN A 187 8.00 3.56 2.60
C GLN A 187 9.00 3.51 1.43
N ASN A 188 9.63 2.37 1.18
CA ASN A 188 10.54 2.20 0.05
C ASN A 188 9.82 2.40 -1.29
N LEU A 189 8.61 1.88 -1.43
CA LEU A 189 7.80 2.09 -2.63
C LEU A 189 7.42 3.56 -2.84
N LEU A 190 7.19 4.31 -1.75
CA LEU A 190 6.87 5.74 -1.81
C LEU A 190 8.04 6.55 -2.38
N PHE A 191 9.28 6.18 -2.11
CA PHE A 191 10.47 6.86 -2.63
C PHE A 191 10.64 6.76 -4.16
N PHE A 192 9.95 5.84 -4.84
CA PHE A 192 9.92 5.81 -6.31
C PHE A 192 9.16 6.99 -6.94
N PHE A 193 8.44 7.78 -6.14
CA PHE A 193 7.66 8.93 -6.59
C PHE A 193 8.19 10.22 -5.94
N PRO A 194 9.42 10.66 -6.24
CA PRO A 194 10.01 11.86 -5.62
C PRO A 194 9.15 13.13 -5.80
N GLU A 195 8.32 13.19 -6.83
CA GLU A 195 7.50 14.34 -7.20
C GLU A 195 6.38 14.64 -6.20
N ILE A 196 5.93 13.64 -5.44
CA ILE A 196 4.85 13.81 -4.46
C ILE A 196 5.34 14.45 -3.15
N PHE A 197 6.62 14.28 -2.79
CA PHE A 197 7.13 14.75 -1.49
C PHE A 197 7.04 16.28 -1.35
N SER A 198 7.18 17.04 -2.44
CA SER A 198 7.02 18.51 -2.41
C SER A 198 5.58 18.95 -2.10
N ARG A 199 4.60 18.04 -2.19
CA ARG A 199 3.17 18.31 -2.03
C ARG A 199 2.57 17.68 -0.78
N MET A 200 3.33 16.79 -0.13
CA MET A 200 2.98 16.22 1.16
C MET A 200 3.11 17.28 2.25
N ARG A 201 2.02 17.51 2.99
CA ARG A 201 1.93 18.59 3.99
C ARG A 201 2.33 18.16 5.38
N TYR A 202 2.16 16.88 5.69
CA TYR A 202 2.32 16.32 7.02
C TYR A 202 3.58 15.45 7.15
N THR A 203 4.49 15.51 6.18
CA THR A 203 5.72 14.71 6.16
C THR A 203 6.50 14.84 7.46
N PHE A 204 6.79 16.06 7.93
CA PHE A 204 7.57 16.27 9.16
C PHE A 204 6.89 15.65 10.39
N PHE A 205 5.59 15.88 10.54
CA PHE A 205 4.82 15.33 11.67
C PHE A 205 4.78 13.79 11.62
N SER A 206 4.47 13.25 10.44
CA SER A 206 4.32 11.81 10.25
C SER A 206 5.66 11.07 10.42
N THR A 207 6.75 11.56 9.84
CA THR A 207 8.08 10.95 9.98
C THR A 207 8.61 11.04 11.41
N SER A 208 8.44 12.19 12.06
CA SER A 208 8.84 12.35 13.48
C SER A 208 8.06 11.42 14.39
N THR A 209 6.76 11.23 14.14
CA THR A 209 5.92 10.30 14.90
C THR A 209 6.31 8.84 14.65
N LEU A 210 6.67 8.48 13.41
CA LEU A 210 7.21 7.15 13.10
C LEU A 210 8.56 6.90 13.80
N LEU A 211 9.46 7.89 13.81
CA LEU A 211 10.72 7.79 14.57
C LEU A 211 10.47 7.65 16.08
N TYR A 212 9.55 8.45 16.63
CA TYR A 212 9.15 8.36 18.03
C TYR A 212 8.61 6.97 18.39
N THR A 213 7.70 6.42 17.58
CA THR A 213 7.08 5.11 17.84
C THR A 213 8.05 3.94 17.64
N THR A 214 8.96 4.02 16.67
CA THR A 214 9.97 2.98 16.45
C THR A 214 11.03 2.94 17.55
N LEU A 215 11.37 4.08 18.15
CA LEU A 215 12.28 4.12 19.30
C LEU A 215 11.59 3.67 20.60
N LEU A 216 10.36 4.14 20.86
CA LEU A 216 9.67 3.88 22.13
C LEU A 216 8.96 2.52 22.17
N GLY A 217 8.52 2.01 21.02
CA GLY A 217 7.82 0.73 20.89
C GLY A 217 8.54 -0.45 21.55
N PRO A 218 9.82 -0.72 21.20
CA PRO A 218 10.59 -1.78 21.82
C PRO A 218 10.78 -1.60 23.32
N ALA A 219 10.90 -0.36 23.81
CA ALA A 219 11.03 -0.08 25.24
C ALA A 219 9.76 -0.45 26.00
N PHE A 220 8.57 -0.07 25.50
CA PHE A 220 7.31 -0.48 26.11
C PHE A 220 7.05 -1.98 26.00
N TYR A 221 7.44 -2.61 24.88
CA TYR A 221 7.39 -4.07 24.76
C TYR A 221 8.25 -4.75 25.83
N HIS A 222 9.51 -4.30 25.99
CA HIS A 222 10.42 -4.86 26.98
C HIS A 222 9.91 -4.67 28.42
N LEU A 223 9.44 -3.47 28.76
CA LEU A 223 8.91 -3.20 30.10
C LEU A 223 7.72 -4.08 30.45
N TRP A 224 6.82 -4.31 29.49
CA TRP A 224 5.64 -5.13 29.71
C TRP A 224 5.94 -6.64 29.65
N ILE A 225 6.46 -7.14 28.53
CA ILE A 225 6.61 -8.58 28.27
C ILE A 225 7.81 -9.17 29.01
N ILE A 226 8.95 -8.48 28.97
CA ILE A 226 10.22 -9.05 29.47
C ILE A 226 10.41 -8.73 30.95
N SER A 227 10.21 -7.47 31.34
CA SER A 227 10.44 -7.02 32.72
C SER A 227 9.23 -7.19 33.63
N GLY A 228 8.02 -7.30 33.09
CA GLY A 228 6.77 -7.42 33.86
C GLY A 228 6.41 -6.17 34.69
N THR A 229 7.09 -5.05 34.48
CA THR A 229 6.89 -3.80 35.22
C THR A 229 5.96 -2.82 34.49
N GLY A 230 5.76 -3.01 33.18
CA GLY A 230 4.91 -2.18 32.33
C GLY A 230 3.50 -2.75 32.13
N ASN A 231 2.54 -1.87 31.86
CA ASN A 231 1.16 -2.24 31.52
C ASN A 231 1.01 -2.44 29.99
N ALA A 232 0.26 -3.46 29.58
CA ALA A 232 -0.10 -3.75 28.19
C ALA A 232 -0.67 -2.52 27.45
N ASN A 233 -1.42 -1.68 28.16
CA ASN A 233 -1.99 -0.44 27.63
C ASN A 233 -0.94 0.51 27.05
N PHE A 234 0.26 0.61 27.64
CA PHE A 234 1.31 1.49 27.13
C PHE A 234 1.87 0.97 25.80
N PHE A 235 2.07 -0.34 25.70
CA PHE A 235 2.50 -0.95 24.44
C PHE A 235 1.41 -0.83 23.36
N TYR A 236 0.15 -1.06 23.70
CA TYR A 236 -0.92 -0.88 22.72
C TYR A 236 -1.08 0.58 22.29
N ALA A 237 -1.01 1.54 23.22
CA ALA A 237 -1.09 2.96 22.91
C ALA A 237 -0.01 3.41 21.91
N ILE A 238 1.24 2.94 22.07
CA ILE A 238 2.30 3.30 21.11
C ILE A 238 2.07 2.65 19.74
N THR A 239 1.50 1.44 19.66
CA THR A 239 1.10 0.83 18.38
C THR A 239 -0.04 1.59 17.68
N LEU A 240 -0.99 2.15 18.45
CA LEU A 240 -2.02 3.05 17.90
C LEU A 240 -1.42 4.35 17.34
N VAL A 241 -0.45 4.95 18.04
CA VAL A 241 0.27 6.13 17.53
C VAL A 241 1.07 5.77 16.27
N HIS A 242 1.66 4.57 16.22
CA HIS A 242 2.41 4.08 15.06
C HIS A 242 1.52 3.95 13.81
N THR A 243 0.39 3.27 13.94
CA THR A 243 -0.59 3.08 12.86
C THR A 243 -1.26 4.38 12.44
N LEU A 244 -1.50 5.31 13.39
CA LEU A 244 -1.96 6.67 13.08
C LEU A 244 -0.95 7.42 12.21
N ALA A 245 0.34 7.33 12.55
CA ALA A 245 1.40 7.96 11.76
C ALA A 245 1.45 7.39 10.33
N GLN A 246 1.32 6.06 10.18
CA GLN A 246 1.22 5.42 8.87
C GLN A 246 -0.02 5.87 8.07
N THR A 247 -1.16 5.99 8.74
CA THR A 247 -2.42 6.46 8.13
C THR A 247 -2.30 7.90 7.63
N VAL A 248 -1.62 8.76 8.40
CA VAL A 248 -1.31 10.13 7.99
C VAL A 248 -0.38 10.12 6.78
N THR A 249 0.70 9.32 6.77
CA THR A 249 1.59 9.20 5.61
C THR A 249 0.82 8.78 4.36
N LEU A 250 -0.01 7.73 4.48
CA LEU A 250 -0.79 7.16 3.38
C LEU A 250 -1.78 8.18 2.81
N SER A 251 -2.51 8.86 3.69
CA SER A 251 -3.51 9.87 3.29
C SER A 251 -2.86 11.08 2.64
N ASP A 252 -1.72 11.54 3.16
CA ASP A 252 -0.96 12.67 2.62
C ASP A 252 -0.32 12.32 1.27
N ALA A 253 0.18 11.09 1.10
CA ALA A 253 0.68 10.59 -0.17
C ALA A 253 -0.43 10.53 -1.24
N LEU A 254 -1.60 9.99 -0.88
CA LEU A 254 -2.75 9.94 -1.78
C LEU A 254 -3.21 11.35 -2.18
N TYR A 255 -3.29 12.27 -1.21
CA TYR A 255 -3.63 13.66 -1.47
C TYR A 255 -2.60 14.33 -2.40
N ALA A 256 -1.31 14.16 -2.13
CA ALA A 256 -0.21 14.72 -2.91
C ALA A 256 -0.25 14.26 -4.37
N MET A 257 -0.54 12.98 -4.62
CA MET A 257 -0.69 12.43 -5.96
C MET A 257 -1.92 13.01 -6.68
N LEU A 258 -3.09 13.03 -6.03
CA LEU A 258 -4.29 13.62 -6.63
C LEU A 258 -4.10 15.12 -6.91
N ARG A 259 -3.36 15.83 -6.05
CA ARG A 259 -3.02 17.22 -6.25
C ARG A 259 -2.06 17.42 -7.42
N LEU A 260 -1.07 16.54 -7.56
CA LEU A 260 -0.15 16.49 -8.70
C LEU A 260 -0.92 16.34 -10.01
N GLU A 261 -1.82 15.38 -10.09
CA GLU A 261 -2.67 15.19 -11.26
C GLU A 261 -3.53 16.43 -11.56
N TRP A 262 -4.16 17.03 -10.55
CA TRP A 262 -4.99 18.21 -10.72
C TRP A 262 -4.21 19.42 -11.27
N ASP A 263 -3.04 19.70 -10.73
CA ASP A 263 -2.21 20.84 -11.18
C ASP A 263 -1.71 20.62 -12.61
N LEU A 264 -1.45 19.38 -13.01
CA LEU A 264 -1.11 19.01 -14.39
C LEU A 264 -2.28 19.22 -15.35
N GLN A 265 -3.49 18.82 -14.96
CA GLN A 265 -4.71 18.99 -15.78
C GLN A 265 -5.06 20.47 -15.99
N THR A 266 -4.82 21.30 -14.99
CA THR A 266 -5.14 22.74 -15.03
C THR A 266 -4.03 23.60 -15.63
N GLY A 267 -2.91 23.01 -16.05
CA GLY A 267 -1.79 23.74 -16.67
C GLY A 267 -1.10 24.73 -15.73
N LYS A 268 -1.31 24.63 -14.40
CA LYS A 268 -0.66 25.49 -13.40
C LYS A 268 0.76 25.01 -13.11
N HIS A 269 1.62 25.03 -14.13
CA HIS A 269 3.06 24.84 -13.99
C HIS A 269 3.71 26.12 -13.46
N GLY A 270 3.60 26.39 -12.15
CA GLY A 270 4.40 27.46 -11.56
C GLY A 270 3.81 28.23 -10.39
N ILE A 271 3.16 27.58 -9.42
CA ILE A 271 3.02 28.21 -8.11
C ILE A 271 3.75 27.35 -7.10
N LYS A 272 5.06 27.60 -6.96
CA LYS A 272 5.78 27.27 -5.73
C LYS A 272 5.16 28.13 -4.63
N VAL A 273 4.10 27.64 -4.00
CA VAL A 273 3.71 28.16 -2.69
C VAL A 273 4.71 27.57 -1.71
N PHE A 274 5.84 28.26 -1.54
CA PHE A 274 6.61 28.11 -0.31
C PHE A 274 5.67 28.58 0.81
N GLN A 275 5.07 27.64 1.53
CA GLN A 275 4.54 27.94 2.85
C GLN A 275 5.74 27.89 3.79
N ILE A 276 6.15 29.09 4.20
CA ILE A 276 6.98 29.33 5.39
C ILE A 276 6.19 28.86 6.61
#